data_AF-A0A0K2B1Y1-F1
#
_entry.id   AF-A0A0K2B1Y1-F1
#
_cell.length_a   1.000
_cell.length_b   1.000
_cell.length_c   1.000
_cell.angle_alpha   90.00
_cell.angle_beta   90.00
_cell.angle_gamma   90.00
#
_symmetry.space_group_name_H-M   'P 1'
#
loop_
_entity.id
_entity.type
_entity.pdbx_description
1 polymer ?
#
loop_
_entity_poly.entity_id
_entity_poly.type
_entity_poly.pdbx_seq_one_letter_code
_entity_poly.pdbx_strand_id
1 'polypeptide(L)' 'MTTQYEEHYIVEHVKAEGKVDVEQYDNPSEAIGAYNELARVLSRGEKINLHRYSSVVLASSARAK' A
#
# COMPACT_ATOMS: atom_id res chain seq x y z
N MET A 1 15.21 23.39 -3.46
CA MET A 1 14.68 22.12 -2.90
C MET A 1 13.50 21.73 -3.76
N THR A 2 13.59 20.63 -4.49
CA THR A 2 12.45 20.08 -5.24
C THR A 2 11.70 19.13 -4.32
N THR A 3 10.45 19.45 -4.03
CA THR A 3 9.55 18.57 -3.28
C THR A 3 8.99 17.54 -4.24
N GLN A 4 9.32 16.26 -4.04
CA GLN A 4 8.73 15.17 -4.80
C GLN A 4 7.64 14.52 -3.94
N TYR A 5 6.47 14.28 -4.52
CA TYR A 5 5.40 13.54 -3.88
C TYR A 5 5.40 12.12 -4.42
N GLU A 6 5.38 11.14 -3.54
CA GLU A 6 5.26 9.73 -3.91
C GLU A 6 3.96 9.20 -3.33
N GLU A 7 3.23 8.43 -4.14
CA GLU A 7 2.01 7.76 -3.71
C GLU A 7 2.30 6.29 -3.51
N HIS A 8 1.70 5.74 -2.47
CA HIS A 8 1.83 4.34 -2.14
C HIS A 8 0.49 3.82 -1.62
N TYR A 9 0.34 2.51 -1.72
CA TYR A 9 -0.87 1.80 -1.41
C TYR A 9 -0.54 0.57 -0.58
N ILE A 10 -1.37 0.28 0.43
CA ILE A 10 -1.24 -0.94 1.22
C ILE A 10 -2.54 -1.73 1.13
N VAL A 11 -2.42 -3.02 0.80
CA VAL A 11 -3.49 -3.99 0.93
C VAL A 11 -3.27 -4.79 2.20
N GLU A 12 -4.22 -4.74 3.12
CA GLU A 12 -4.20 -5.53 4.35
C GLU A 12 -5.27 -6.61 4.30
N HIS A 13 -4.88 -7.88 4.42
CA HIS A 13 -5.80 -9.00 4.62
C HIS A 13 -5.76 -9.45 6.07
N VAL A 14 -6.86 -9.21 6.79
CA VAL A 14 -7.09 -9.66 8.16
C VAL A 14 -7.80 -11.01 8.10
N LYS A 15 -7.11 -12.06 8.52
CA LYS A 15 -7.64 -13.42 8.61
C LYS A 15 -8.54 -13.59 9.83
N ALA A 16 -9.40 -14.59 9.80
CA ALA A 16 -10.34 -14.87 10.89
C ALA A 16 -9.63 -15.18 12.23
N GLU A 17 -8.40 -15.68 12.18
CA GLU A 17 -7.54 -15.93 13.35
C GLU A 17 -6.85 -14.67 13.92
N GLY A 18 -7.09 -13.50 13.31
CA GLY A 18 -6.48 -12.23 13.69
C GLY A 18 -5.09 -11.98 13.10
N LYS A 19 -4.55 -12.91 12.29
CA LYS A 19 -3.33 -12.67 11.51
C LYS A 19 -3.60 -11.61 10.43
N VAL A 20 -2.66 -10.67 10.26
CA VAL A 20 -2.72 -9.65 9.21
C VAL A 20 -1.57 -9.88 8.23
N ASP A 21 -1.90 -10.11 6.97
CA ASP A 21 -0.96 -10.10 5.86
C ASP A 21 -1.02 -8.73 5.19
N VAL A 22 0.14 -8.10 4.96
CA VAL A 22 0.26 -6.72 4.47
C VAL A 22 1.16 -6.69 3.26
N GLU A 23 0.69 -6.05 2.18
CA GLU A 23 1.48 -5.87 0.96
C GLU A 23 1.40 -4.41 0.50
N GLN A 24 2.55 -3.88 0.09
CA GLN A 24 2.71 -2.49 -0.35
C GLN A 24 2.90 -2.43 -1.87
N TYR A 25 2.31 -1.42 -2.48
CA TYR A 25 2.34 -1.14 -3.91
C TYR A 25 2.59 0.34 -4.16
N ASP A 26 3.34 0.67 -5.21
CA ASP A 26 3.54 2.05 -5.65
C ASP A 26 2.61 2.42 -6.82
N ASN A 27 1.92 1.43 -7.39
CA ASN A 27 0.99 1.58 -8.50
C ASN A 27 -0.46 1.34 -8.03
N PRO A 28 -1.38 2.31 -8.25
CA PRO A 28 -2.79 2.15 -7.87
C PRO A 28 -3.47 0.97 -8.54
N SER A 29 -3.15 0.69 -9.81
CA SER A 29 -3.79 -0.39 -10.57
C SER A 29 -3.42 -1.76 -10.04
N GLU A 30 -2.16 -1.95 -9.64
CA GLU A 30 -1.69 -3.19 -9.02
C GLU A 30 -2.34 -3.40 -7.65
N ALA A 31 -2.36 -2.34 -6.81
CA ALA A 31 -3.00 -2.39 -5.50
C ALA A 31 -4.50 -2.73 -5.57
N ILE A 32 -5.23 -2.10 -6.50
CA ILE A 32 -6.65 -2.36 -6.73
C ILE A 32 -6.86 -3.78 -7.28
N GLY A 33 -5.96 -4.26 -8.15
CA GLY A 33 -5.98 -5.63 -8.65
C GLY A 33 -5.90 -6.64 -7.51
N ALA A 34 -4.87 -6.55 -6.68
CA ALA A 34 -4.66 -7.43 -5.52
C ALA A 34 -5.82 -7.35 -4.52
N TYR A 35 -6.31 -6.14 -4.22
CA TYR A 35 -7.48 -5.95 -3.38
C TYR A 35 -8.70 -6.70 -3.92
N ASN A 36 -8.98 -6.58 -5.22
CA ASN A 36 -10.14 -7.22 -5.84
C ASN A 36 -9.99 -8.75 -5.87
N GLU A 37 -8.80 -9.27 -6.13
CA GLU A 37 -8.54 -10.71 -6.11
C GLU A 37 -8.78 -11.30 -4.72
N LEU A 38 -8.25 -10.67 -3.68
CA LEU A 38 -8.46 -11.08 -2.29
C LEU A 38 -9.91 -10.91 -1.85
N ALA A 39 -10.57 -9.82 -2.23
CA ALA A 39 -11.99 -9.57 -1.90
C ALA A 39 -12.92 -10.66 -2.43
N ARG A 40 -12.58 -11.30 -3.57
CA ARG A 40 -13.38 -12.39 -4.17
C ARG A 40 -13.31 -13.70 -3.40
N VAL A 41 -12.27 -13.90 -2.59
CA VAL A 41 -12.00 -15.16 -1.89
C VAL A 41 -12.13 -15.06 -0.37
N LEU A 42 -12.65 -13.94 0.13
CA LEU A 42 -12.82 -13.73 1.57
C LEU A 42 -13.72 -14.79 2.20
N SER A 43 -13.21 -15.39 3.27
CA SER A 43 -13.98 -16.29 4.12
C SER A 43 -14.69 -15.53 5.25
N ARG A 44 -15.67 -16.18 5.89
CA ARG A 44 -16.40 -15.59 7.02
C ARG A 44 -15.44 -15.19 8.13
N GLY A 45 -15.53 -13.93 8.56
CA GLY A 45 -14.67 -13.38 9.63
C GLY A 45 -13.35 -12.81 9.12
N GLU A 46 -13.04 -12.94 7.83
CA GLU A 46 -11.93 -12.23 7.22
C GLU A 46 -12.34 -10.83 6.77
N LYS A 47 -11.36 -9.94 6.67
CA LYS A 47 -11.54 -8.56 6.21
C LYS A 47 -10.38 -8.17 5.31
N ILE A 48 -10.63 -7.30 4.34
CA ILE A 48 -9.59 -6.66 3.56
C ILE A 48 -9.73 -5.13 3.64
N ASN A 49 -8.61 -4.43 3.75
CA ASN A 49 -8.53 -2.97 3.67
C ASN A 49 -7.56 -2.56 2.55
N LEU A 50 -7.88 -1.46 1.86
CA LEU A 50 -6.98 -0.79 0.94
C LEU A 50 -6.72 0.62 1.47
N HIS A 51 -5.46 0.94 1.72
CA HIS A 51 -5.01 2.24 2.20
C HIS A 51 -4.23 2.95 1.11
N ARG A 52 -4.35 4.28 1.06
CA ARG A 52 -3.54 5.16 0.21
C ARG A 52 -2.82 6.16 1.09
N TYR A 53 -1.53 6.35 0.85
CA TYR A 53 -0.71 7.34 1.54
C TYR A 53 0.18 8.07 0.54
N SER A 54 0.40 9.34 0.84
CA SER A 54 1.31 10.19 0.05
C SER A 54 2.47 10.61 0.95
N SER A 55 3.68 10.39 0.48
CA SER A 55 4.91 10.80 1.17
C SER A 55 5.52 12.01 0.45
N VAL A 56 6.26 12.82 1.23
CA VAL A 56 7.02 13.96 0.70
C VAL A 56 8.49 13.60 0.76
N VAL A 57 9.11 13.43 -0.40
CA VAL A 57 10.54 13.17 -0.52
C VAL A 57 11.26 14.50 -0.70
N LEU A 58 12.07 14.86 0.31
CA LEU A 58 12.95 16.02 0.27
C LEU A 58 14.31 15.59 -0.32
N ALA A 59 14.50 15.82 -1.62
CA ALA A 59 15.80 15.60 -2.24
C ALA A 59 16.80 16.68 -1.76
N SER A 60 17.73 16.32 -0.87
CA SER A 60 18.89 17.15 -0.58
C SER A 60 19.92 16.94 -1.69
N SER A 61 20.22 18.01 -2.44
CA SER A 61 21.32 18.00 -3.41
C SER A 61 22.65 18.06 -2.65
N ALA A 62 23.06 16.96 -2.02
CA ALA A 62 24.39 16.81 -1.48
C ALA A 62 25.36 16.53 -2.65
N ARG A 63 25.69 17.59 -3.41
CA ARG A 63 26.85 17.57 -4.30
C ARG A 63 28.09 17.64 -3.41
N ALA A 64 28.62 16.49 -3.01
CA ALA A 64 29.96 16.40 -2.43
C ALA A 64 30.94 16.97 -3.47
N LYS A 65 31.69 18.00 -3.06
CA LYS A 65 32.79 18.61 -3.82
C LYS A 65 34.10 18.04 -3.31
#